data_AF-A0A6P5G6Z5-F1
#
_entry.id   AF-A0A6P5G6Z5-F1
#
_cell.length_a   1.000
_cell.length_b   1.000
_cell.length_c   1.000
_cell.angle_alpha   90.00
_cell.angle_beta   90.00
_cell.angle_gamma   90.00
#
_symmetry.space_group_name_H-M   'P 1'
#
loop_
_entity.id
_entity.type
_entity.pdbx_description
1 polymer ?
#
loop_
_entity_poly.entity_id
_entity_poly.type
_entity_poly.pdbx_seq_one_letter_code
_entity_poly.pdbx_strand_id
1 'polypeptide(L)'
;MATTTTTLGRGGEWEFHLRSLSANSRDSSAASDPASDPYLLQSVRKIYEICKESGSEELVARAYPHMNKLFQRCVSALPQSLSSNGVLLLTILQFFLDFGEVVLHDADASLRAFFRSCLSREFADPVVAEHALEFLNVNTAKILRSHPSILPQFFPLLLKLIAWNGERLEKTFSALLPAMMSTGSFLPLFPSLVDLPILVVALEKVEKNSGTLIGSSIASIQKSTAPEMLLALMDEAYTGSTIEDRGGDSGSDDNNTIDISDPVFLELLKDENDGIAERHWTSPAMATTLQAAATSPKSDRLKQALQMAPRFLALFFEIALRDVSNSLLCALIPLVMSRYDTMFPDKVFSFEVRKRLSDFMLAVFQRSPDCIALLKKPIINRLGEAYNSPAKMELALHLCWAIGSNSVVQRFFH
;
A
#
# COMPACT_ATOMS: atom_id res chain seq x y z
N MET A 1 6.00 -32.26 -47.49
CA MET A 1 4.81 -31.40 -47.70
C MET A 1 3.83 -31.58 -46.53
N ALA A 2 4.20 -31.12 -45.33
CA ALA A 2 3.36 -31.22 -44.14
C ALA A 2 3.64 -30.05 -43.19
N THR A 3 3.64 -28.83 -43.72
CA THR A 3 3.94 -27.60 -42.95
C THR A 3 3.00 -26.44 -43.25
N THR A 4 2.00 -26.62 -44.13
CA THR A 4 1.22 -25.50 -44.69
C THR A 4 -0.21 -25.39 -44.14
N THR A 5 -0.69 -26.36 -43.36
CA THR A 5 -2.08 -26.38 -42.86
C THR A 5 -2.24 -25.71 -41.48
N THR A 6 -1.18 -25.58 -40.69
CA THR A 6 -1.23 -24.96 -39.35
C THR A 6 -1.19 -23.43 -39.39
N THR A 7 -0.60 -22.84 -40.43
CA THR A 7 -0.42 -21.39 -40.57
C THR A 7 -1.70 -20.66 -41.01
N LEU A 8 -2.58 -21.31 -41.78
CA LEU A 8 -3.81 -20.69 -42.28
C LEU A 8 -4.88 -20.50 -41.20
N GLY A 9 -5.00 -21.45 -40.26
CA GLY A 9 -5.91 -21.32 -39.10
C GLY A 9 -5.45 -20.26 -38.10
N ARG A 10 -4.14 -20.13 -37.91
CA ARG A 10 -3.52 -19.20 -36.96
C ARG A 10 -3.62 -17.73 -37.40
N GLY A 11 -3.57 -17.48 -38.71
CA GLY A 11 -3.83 -16.15 -39.28
C GLY A 11 -5.28 -15.69 -39.11
N GLY A 12 -6.24 -16.60 -39.24
CA GLY A 12 -7.66 -16.29 -39.01
C GLY A 12 -7.99 -16.00 -37.54
N GLU A 13 -7.39 -16.74 -36.62
CA GLU A 13 -7.52 -16.55 -35.17
C GLU A 13 -6.90 -15.21 -34.72
N TRP A 14 -5.71 -14.87 -35.21
CA TRP A 14 -5.08 -13.56 -34.97
C TRP A 14 -5.98 -12.39 -35.38
N GLU A 15 -6.48 -12.42 -36.61
CA GLU A 15 -7.32 -11.34 -37.14
C GLU A 15 -8.65 -11.21 -36.37
N PHE A 16 -9.22 -12.32 -35.90
CA PHE A 16 -10.41 -12.30 -35.05
C PHE A 16 -10.15 -11.56 -33.73
N HIS A 17 -9.09 -11.92 -33.00
CA HIS A 17 -8.76 -11.28 -31.73
C HIS A 17 -8.34 -9.82 -31.91
N LEU A 18 -7.59 -9.50 -32.97
CA LEU A 18 -7.18 -8.13 -33.26
C LEU A 18 -8.39 -7.22 -33.56
N ARG A 19 -9.39 -7.74 -34.28
CA ARG A 19 -10.66 -7.03 -34.51
C ARG A 19 -11.44 -6.81 -33.21
N SER A 20 -11.47 -7.79 -32.31
CA SER A 20 -12.10 -7.63 -30.98
C SER A 20 -11.44 -6.50 -30.19
N LEU A 21 -10.11 -6.46 -30.14
CA LEU A 21 -9.35 -5.36 -29.51
C LEU A 21 -9.66 -4.02 -30.19
N SER A 22 -9.67 -3.99 -31.52
CA SER A 22 -9.96 -2.75 -32.25
C SER A 22 -11.39 -2.25 -32.07
N ALA A 23 -12.38 -3.13 -31.90
CA ALA A 23 -13.76 -2.73 -31.64
C ALA A 23 -13.88 -2.12 -30.23
N ASN A 24 -13.23 -2.75 -29.25
CA ASN A 24 -13.19 -2.31 -27.86
C ASN A 24 -12.21 -1.15 -27.61
N SER A 25 -11.41 -0.73 -28.60
CA SER A 25 -10.53 0.45 -28.47
C SER A 25 -11.15 1.73 -29.06
N ARG A 26 -12.39 1.69 -29.56
CA ARG A 26 -13.06 2.85 -30.17
C ARG A 26 -13.70 3.72 -29.07
N ASP A 27 -13.31 4.97 -29.02
CA ASP A 27 -13.97 5.98 -28.17
C ASP A 27 -15.28 6.43 -28.85
N SER A 28 -16.40 5.98 -28.32
CA SER A 28 -17.72 6.49 -28.67
C SER A 28 -18.55 6.64 -27.40
N SER A 29 -19.39 7.67 -27.34
CA SER A 29 -20.29 7.92 -26.20
C SER A 29 -21.32 6.80 -25.98
N ALA A 30 -21.52 5.94 -26.98
CA ALA A 30 -22.38 4.76 -26.92
C ALA A 30 -21.60 3.44 -26.69
N ALA A 31 -20.27 3.49 -26.56
CA ALA A 31 -19.45 2.29 -26.44
C ALA A 31 -19.47 1.78 -24.98
N SER A 32 -19.83 0.50 -24.82
CA SER A 32 -19.86 -0.17 -23.52
C SER A 32 -18.48 -0.22 -22.85
N ASP A 33 -18.46 -0.24 -21.52
CA ASP A 33 -17.25 -0.43 -20.70
C ASP A 33 -16.45 -1.66 -21.21
N PRO A 34 -15.15 -1.54 -21.51
CA PRO A 34 -14.34 -2.66 -21.97
C PRO A 34 -14.42 -3.91 -21.09
N ALA A 35 -14.52 -3.74 -19.77
CA ALA A 35 -14.64 -4.86 -18.84
C ALA A 35 -15.99 -5.59 -18.89
N SER A 36 -17.00 -5.01 -19.56
CA SER A 36 -18.30 -5.68 -19.77
C SER A 36 -18.26 -6.74 -20.89
N ASP A 37 -17.22 -6.74 -21.73
CA ASP A 37 -17.04 -7.77 -22.77
C ASP A 37 -16.28 -8.98 -22.19
N PRO A 38 -16.95 -10.13 -21.96
CA PRO A 38 -16.32 -11.30 -21.36
C PRO A 38 -15.26 -11.95 -22.26
N TYR A 39 -15.27 -11.65 -23.57
CA TYR A 39 -14.31 -12.21 -24.54
C TYR A 39 -13.07 -11.34 -24.73
N LEU A 40 -13.10 -10.09 -24.25
CA LEU A 40 -11.99 -9.15 -24.46
C LEU A 40 -10.73 -9.59 -23.73
N LEU A 41 -10.83 -10.01 -22.47
CA LEU A 41 -9.69 -10.52 -21.70
C LEU A 41 -9.04 -11.73 -22.40
N GLN A 42 -9.86 -12.65 -22.91
CA GLN A 42 -9.36 -13.82 -23.66
C GLN A 42 -8.67 -13.40 -24.95
N SER A 43 -9.21 -12.41 -25.66
CA SER A 43 -8.60 -11.89 -26.88
C SER A 43 -7.25 -11.23 -26.62
N VAL A 44 -7.12 -10.46 -25.54
CA VAL A 44 -5.83 -9.87 -25.14
C VAL A 44 -4.81 -10.98 -24.81
N ARG A 45 -5.21 -12.01 -24.05
CA ARG A 45 -4.35 -13.16 -23.73
C ARG A 45 -3.90 -13.92 -24.98
N LYS A 46 -4.81 -14.17 -25.93
CA LYS A 46 -4.49 -14.86 -27.18
C LYS A 46 -3.54 -14.08 -28.07
N ILE A 47 -3.73 -12.75 -28.19
CA ILE A 47 -2.78 -11.89 -28.91
C ILE A 47 -1.40 -11.94 -28.24
N TYR A 48 -1.32 -11.87 -26.91
CA TYR A 48 -0.08 -12.01 -26.16
C TYR A 48 0.62 -13.35 -26.45
N GLU A 49 -0.12 -14.47 -26.38
CA GLU A 49 0.41 -15.82 -26.66
C GLU A 49 0.94 -15.94 -28.10
N ILE A 50 0.20 -15.44 -29.09
CA ILE A 50 0.61 -15.47 -30.49
C ILE A 50 1.90 -14.65 -30.71
N CYS A 51 1.99 -13.45 -30.13
CA CYS A 51 3.21 -12.64 -30.20
C CYS A 51 4.40 -13.34 -29.53
N LYS A 52 4.18 -13.96 -28.37
CA LYS A 52 5.21 -14.66 -27.61
C LYS A 52 5.74 -15.89 -28.33
N GLU A 53 4.86 -16.69 -28.90
CA GLU A 53 5.23 -17.92 -29.61
C GLU A 53 5.83 -17.68 -30.99
N SER A 54 5.39 -16.63 -31.69
CA SER A 54 5.91 -16.31 -33.02
C SER A 54 7.25 -15.59 -33.00
N GLY A 55 7.53 -14.82 -31.94
CA GLY A 55 8.70 -13.94 -31.86
C GLY A 55 8.74 -12.87 -32.97
N SER A 56 7.61 -12.60 -33.63
CA SER A 56 7.54 -11.68 -34.76
C SER A 56 7.39 -10.24 -34.28
N GLU A 57 8.42 -9.43 -34.51
CA GLU A 57 8.39 -7.99 -34.23
C GLU A 57 7.28 -7.27 -35.02
N GLU A 58 6.94 -7.75 -36.22
CA GLU A 58 5.85 -7.21 -37.03
C GLU A 58 4.48 -7.42 -36.37
N LEU A 59 4.22 -8.62 -35.83
CA LEU A 59 2.97 -8.89 -35.12
C LEU A 59 2.85 -8.04 -33.85
N VAL A 60 3.96 -7.88 -33.12
CA VAL A 60 4.02 -6.97 -31.97
C VAL A 60 3.70 -5.55 -32.38
N ALA A 61 4.36 -5.02 -33.42
CA ALA A 61 4.14 -3.67 -33.92
C ALA A 61 2.69 -3.44 -34.40
N ARG A 62 2.03 -4.47 -34.95
CA ARG A 62 0.62 -4.42 -35.35
C ARG A 62 -0.35 -4.46 -34.17
N ALA A 63 -0.09 -5.26 -33.12
CA ALA A 63 -0.95 -5.34 -31.94
C ALA A 63 -0.80 -4.13 -31.01
N TYR A 64 0.40 -3.54 -30.93
CA TYR A 64 0.72 -2.52 -29.94
C TYR A 64 -0.23 -1.32 -29.93
N PRO A 65 -0.59 -0.69 -31.07
CA PRO A 65 -1.48 0.46 -31.08
C PRO A 65 -2.88 0.14 -30.54
N HIS A 66 -3.36 -1.09 -30.75
CA HIS A 66 -4.65 -1.55 -30.23
C HIS A 66 -4.59 -1.77 -28.73
N MET A 67 -3.52 -2.41 -28.23
CA MET A 67 -3.29 -2.60 -26.79
C MET A 67 -3.18 -1.26 -26.05
N ASN A 68 -2.40 -0.32 -26.60
CA ASN A 68 -2.22 1.00 -26.00
C ASN A 68 -3.53 1.79 -25.95
N LYS A 69 -4.29 1.86 -27.06
CA LYS A 69 -5.59 2.53 -27.07
C LYS A 69 -6.58 1.88 -26.10
N LEU A 70 -6.61 0.55 -26.05
CA LEU A 70 -7.47 -0.18 -25.12
C LEU A 70 -7.11 0.13 -23.66
N PHE A 71 -5.82 0.15 -23.32
CA PHE A 71 -5.33 0.51 -22.00
C PHE A 71 -5.80 1.91 -21.58
N GLN A 72 -5.56 2.92 -22.44
CA GLN A 72 -5.95 4.30 -22.16
C GLN A 72 -7.47 4.44 -21.98
N ARG A 73 -8.26 3.72 -22.79
CA ARG A 73 -9.73 3.69 -22.66
C ARG A 73 -10.16 3.08 -21.33
N CYS A 74 -9.58 1.95 -20.93
CA CYS A 74 -9.90 1.30 -19.65
C CYS A 74 -9.58 2.21 -18.46
N VAL A 75 -8.41 2.87 -18.48
CA VAL A 75 -8.02 3.83 -17.44
C VAL A 75 -8.99 5.03 -17.39
N SER A 76 -9.41 5.54 -18.54
CA SER A 76 -10.29 6.71 -18.65
C SER A 76 -11.75 6.41 -18.27
N ALA A 77 -12.24 5.21 -18.61
CA ALA A 77 -13.61 4.79 -18.31
C ALA A 77 -13.80 4.41 -16.84
N LEU A 78 -12.71 4.14 -16.13
CA LEU A 78 -12.74 3.60 -14.78
C LEU A 78 -13.65 4.37 -13.82
N PRO A 79 -13.65 5.72 -13.75
CA PRO A 79 -14.48 6.46 -12.79
C PRO A 79 -15.99 6.18 -12.91
N GLN A 80 -16.43 5.74 -14.09
CA GLN A 80 -17.83 5.45 -14.42
C GLN A 80 -18.09 3.94 -14.58
N SER A 81 -17.05 3.12 -14.46
CA SER A 81 -17.14 1.67 -14.67
C SER A 81 -17.85 0.99 -13.51
N LEU A 82 -18.79 0.12 -13.85
CA LEU A 82 -19.44 -0.80 -12.90
C LEU A 82 -18.71 -2.15 -12.83
N SER A 83 -17.79 -2.41 -13.75
CA SER A 83 -17.03 -3.66 -13.84
C SER A 83 -15.55 -3.44 -13.49
N SER A 84 -14.91 -4.44 -12.88
CA SER A 84 -13.48 -4.42 -12.61
C SER A 84 -12.69 -4.52 -13.92
N ASN A 85 -11.79 -3.57 -14.15
CA ASN A 85 -10.84 -3.61 -15.27
C ASN A 85 -9.45 -4.12 -14.85
N GLY A 86 -9.23 -4.40 -13.56
CA GLY A 86 -7.90 -4.69 -13.00
C GLY A 86 -7.17 -5.84 -13.71
N VAL A 87 -7.81 -6.99 -13.89
CA VAL A 87 -7.19 -8.15 -14.54
C VAL A 87 -6.89 -7.89 -16.02
N LEU A 88 -7.74 -7.14 -16.72
CA LEU A 88 -7.53 -6.75 -18.11
C LEU A 88 -6.33 -5.81 -18.24
N LEU A 89 -6.27 -4.77 -17.40
CA LEU A 89 -5.16 -3.82 -17.36
C LEU A 89 -3.83 -4.52 -17.05
N LEU A 90 -3.80 -5.43 -16.06
CA LEU A 90 -2.61 -6.23 -15.75
C LEU A 90 -2.15 -7.09 -16.93
N THR A 91 -3.09 -7.68 -17.68
CA THR A 91 -2.75 -8.48 -18.87
C THR A 91 -2.13 -7.60 -19.96
N ILE A 92 -2.66 -6.39 -20.16
CA ILE A 92 -2.08 -5.43 -21.12
C ILE A 92 -0.72 -4.91 -20.64
N LEU A 93 -0.54 -4.67 -19.34
CA LEU A 93 0.75 -4.29 -18.77
C LEU A 93 1.81 -5.38 -18.95
N GLN A 94 1.44 -6.65 -18.83
CA GLN A 94 2.35 -7.76 -19.14
C GLN A 94 2.82 -7.70 -20.59
N PHE A 95 1.93 -7.38 -21.53
CA PHE A 95 2.28 -7.18 -22.92
C PHE A 95 3.27 -6.01 -23.09
N PHE A 96 3.06 -4.88 -22.41
CA PHE A 96 4.01 -3.76 -22.46
C PHE A 96 5.38 -4.09 -21.87
N LEU A 97 5.44 -4.84 -20.75
CA LEU A 97 6.70 -5.23 -20.13
C LEU A 97 7.49 -6.27 -20.94
N ASP A 98 6.82 -7.13 -21.69
CA ASP A 98 7.47 -8.17 -22.49
C ASP A 98 7.87 -7.69 -23.89
N PHE A 99 7.10 -6.76 -24.48
CA PHE A 99 7.25 -6.36 -25.88
C PHE A 99 7.53 -4.87 -26.10
N GLY A 100 7.54 -4.04 -25.05
CA GLY A 100 7.72 -2.59 -25.15
C GLY A 100 8.99 -2.17 -25.87
N GLU A 101 10.10 -2.90 -25.66
CA GLU A 101 11.39 -2.64 -26.32
C GLU A 101 11.30 -2.71 -27.85
N VAL A 102 10.50 -3.62 -28.40
CA VAL A 102 10.32 -3.81 -29.85
C VAL A 102 9.79 -2.54 -30.53
N VAL A 103 8.97 -1.78 -29.80
CA VAL A 103 8.33 -0.55 -30.30
C VAL A 103 8.84 0.71 -29.59
N LEU A 104 9.94 0.59 -28.84
CA LEU A 104 10.53 1.67 -28.04
C LEU A 104 9.52 2.34 -27.08
N HIS A 105 8.60 1.56 -26.52
CA HIS A 105 7.63 2.05 -25.55
C HIS A 105 8.13 1.90 -24.12
N ASP A 106 8.07 3.00 -23.38
CA ASP A 106 8.30 3.03 -21.94
C ASP A 106 6.98 2.75 -21.17
N ALA A 107 6.97 1.67 -20.40
CA ALA A 107 5.82 1.25 -19.62
C ALA A 107 5.60 2.05 -18.32
N ASP A 108 6.52 2.95 -17.92
CA ASP A 108 6.44 3.70 -16.65
C ASP A 108 5.10 4.43 -16.47
N ALA A 109 4.67 5.18 -17.49
CA ALA A 109 3.41 5.93 -17.45
C ALA A 109 2.19 5.00 -17.30
N SER A 110 2.19 3.88 -18.01
CA SER A 110 1.12 2.87 -17.96
C SER A 110 1.07 2.19 -16.60
N LEU A 111 2.22 1.80 -16.04
CA LEU A 111 2.29 1.22 -14.70
C LEU A 111 1.76 2.21 -13.66
N ARG A 112 2.22 3.46 -13.67
CA ARG A 112 1.73 4.51 -12.76
C ARG A 112 0.23 4.75 -12.89
N ALA A 113 -0.29 4.77 -14.12
CA ALA A 113 -1.72 4.90 -14.37
C ALA A 113 -2.51 3.74 -13.75
N PHE A 114 -2.01 2.50 -13.85
CA PHE A 114 -2.64 1.36 -13.18
C PHE A 114 -2.66 1.53 -11.66
N PHE A 115 -1.55 1.90 -11.03
CA PHE A 115 -1.52 2.11 -9.57
C PHE A 115 -2.47 3.23 -9.13
N ARG A 116 -2.40 4.39 -9.78
CA ARG A 116 -3.16 5.60 -9.40
C ARG A 116 -4.64 5.51 -9.70
N SER A 117 -5.02 4.89 -10.80
CA SER A 117 -6.40 4.90 -11.27
C SER A 117 -7.12 3.61 -10.94
N CYS A 118 -6.47 2.44 -11.11
CA CYS A 118 -7.11 1.14 -10.93
C CYS A 118 -6.87 0.55 -9.56
N LEU A 119 -5.61 0.27 -9.20
CA LEU A 119 -5.32 -0.41 -7.95
C LEU A 119 -5.75 0.41 -6.73
N SER A 120 -5.64 1.73 -6.78
CA SER A 120 -6.14 2.64 -5.72
C SER A 120 -7.64 2.49 -5.40
N ARG A 121 -8.43 1.96 -6.34
CA ARG A 121 -9.88 1.76 -6.23
C ARG A 121 -10.27 0.30 -6.06
N GLU A 122 -9.45 -0.61 -6.59
CA GLU A 122 -9.73 -2.04 -6.62
C GLU A 122 -8.82 -2.84 -5.68
N PHE A 123 -8.01 -2.21 -4.82
CA PHE A 123 -7.14 -2.92 -3.86
C PHE A 123 -7.94 -3.83 -2.92
N ALA A 124 -9.21 -3.51 -2.66
CA ALA A 124 -10.11 -4.29 -1.81
C ALA A 124 -10.74 -5.49 -2.53
N ASP A 125 -10.67 -5.55 -3.86
CA ASP A 125 -11.14 -6.70 -4.64
C ASP A 125 -10.09 -7.83 -4.54
N PRO A 126 -10.46 -9.01 -4.00
CA PRO A 126 -9.51 -10.10 -3.75
C PRO A 126 -8.93 -10.68 -5.03
N VAL A 127 -9.67 -10.66 -6.15
CA VAL A 127 -9.20 -11.18 -7.44
C VAL A 127 -8.15 -10.23 -8.03
N VAL A 128 -8.43 -8.92 -7.99
CA VAL A 128 -7.49 -7.90 -8.48
C VAL A 128 -6.25 -7.86 -7.61
N ALA A 129 -6.40 -7.95 -6.28
CA ALA A 129 -5.30 -7.97 -5.34
C ALA A 129 -4.35 -9.15 -5.56
N GLU A 130 -4.91 -10.36 -5.75
CA GLU A 130 -4.15 -11.57 -6.04
C GLU A 130 -3.36 -11.44 -7.36
N HIS A 131 -4.04 -11.08 -8.46
CA HIS A 131 -3.39 -10.93 -9.77
C HIS A 131 -2.35 -9.80 -9.78
N ALA A 132 -2.59 -8.70 -9.05
CA ALA A 132 -1.64 -7.60 -8.94
C ALA A 132 -0.36 -8.05 -8.24
N LEU A 133 -0.45 -8.76 -7.11
CA LEU A 133 0.74 -9.26 -6.41
C LEU A 133 1.48 -10.33 -7.21
N GLU A 134 0.78 -11.21 -7.90
CA GLU A 134 1.41 -12.20 -8.79
C GLU A 134 2.16 -11.51 -9.94
N PHE A 135 1.52 -10.56 -10.62
CA PHE A 135 2.13 -9.77 -11.68
C PHE A 135 3.39 -9.06 -11.19
N LEU A 136 3.34 -8.40 -10.02
CA LEU A 136 4.48 -7.69 -9.46
C LEU A 136 5.61 -8.65 -9.10
N ASN A 137 5.33 -9.78 -8.44
CA ASN A 137 6.36 -10.77 -8.10
C ASN A 137 7.04 -11.36 -9.34
N VAL A 138 6.27 -11.77 -10.35
CA VAL A 138 6.81 -12.31 -11.61
C VAL A 138 7.70 -11.29 -12.32
N ASN A 139 7.32 -10.01 -12.30
CA ASN A 139 8.02 -8.95 -13.02
C ASN A 139 8.97 -8.12 -12.15
N THR A 140 9.20 -8.47 -10.87
CA THR A 140 9.93 -7.64 -9.91
C THR A 140 11.31 -7.23 -10.44
N ALA A 141 12.08 -8.17 -10.99
CA ALA A 141 13.41 -7.89 -11.53
C ALA A 141 13.40 -6.97 -12.76
N LYS A 142 12.35 -7.04 -13.60
CA LYS A 142 12.19 -6.11 -14.74
C LYS A 142 11.81 -4.72 -14.25
N ILE A 143 10.82 -4.64 -13.35
CA ILE A 143 10.33 -3.38 -12.80
C ILE A 143 11.43 -2.65 -12.03
N LEU A 144 12.20 -3.34 -11.18
CA LEU A 144 13.29 -2.69 -10.42
C LEU A 144 14.42 -2.20 -11.30
N ARG A 145 14.65 -2.83 -12.46
CA ARG A 145 15.70 -2.44 -13.40
C ARG A 145 15.27 -1.25 -14.26
N SER A 146 14.06 -1.26 -14.79
CA SER A 146 13.58 -0.22 -15.72
C SER A 146 12.89 0.94 -15.01
N HIS A 147 12.19 0.67 -13.90
CA HIS A 147 11.33 1.62 -13.18
C HIS A 147 11.50 1.50 -11.65
N PRO A 148 12.72 1.71 -11.12
CA PRO A 148 13.07 1.44 -9.71
C PRO A 148 12.23 2.21 -8.68
N SER A 149 11.58 3.31 -9.06
CA SER A 149 10.77 4.11 -8.15
C SER A 149 9.38 3.55 -7.90
N ILE A 150 8.83 2.69 -8.78
CA ILE A 150 7.40 2.32 -8.74
C ILE A 150 7.01 1.64 -7.42
N LEU A 151 7.69 0.55 -7.05
CA LEU A 151 7.36 -0.19 -5.83
C LEU A 151 7.64 0.63 -4.55
N PRO A 152 8.78 1.34 -4.44
CA PRO A 152 9.02 2.28 -3.35
C PRO A 152 8.02 3.44 -3.24
N GLN A 153 7.44 3.87 -4.36
CA GLN A 153 6.48 4.98 -4.36
C GLN A 153 5.09 4.50 -3.97
N PHE A 154 4.64 3.35 -4.46
CA PHE A 154 3.29 2.85 -4.21
C PHE A 154 3.21 1.83 -3.06
N PHE A 155 4.24 1.72 -2.21
CA PHE A 155 4.17 0.83 -1.05
C PHE A 155 2.95 1.10 -0.15
N PRO A 156 2.48 2.36 0.08
CA PRO A 156 1.30 2.58 0.92
C PRO A 156 0.05 1.92 0.35
N LEU A 157 -0.16 2.02 -0.96
CA LEU A 157 -1.25 1.32 -1.64
C LEU A 157 -1.10 -0.21 -1.56
N LEU A 158 0.12 -0.73 -1.70
CA LEU A 158 0.37 -2.16 -1.51
C LEU A 158 0.12 -2.61 -0.06
N LEU A 159 0.37 -1.74 0.94
CA LEU A 159 0.01 -1.99 2.33
C LEU A 159 -1.50 -1.99 2.56
N LYS A 160 -2.26 -1.12 1.87
CA LYS A 160 -3.74 -1.18 1.89
C LYS A 160 -4.26 -2.50 1.33
N LEU A 161 -3.70 -2.93 0.20
CA LEU A 161 -4.03 -4.20 -0.45
C LEU A 161 -3.86 -5.37 0.52
N ILE A 162 -2.71 -5.48 1.19
CA ILE A 162 -2.48 -6.59 2.14
C ILE A 162 -3.23 -6.42 3.46
N ALA A 163 -3.47 -5.19 3.92
CA ALA A 163 -4.31 -4.94 5.09
C ALA A 163 -5.73 -5.46 4.88
N TRP A 164 -6.27 -5.34 3.66
CA TRP A 164 -7.62 -5.78 3.33
C TRP A 164 -7.74 -7.26 2.98
N ASN A 165 -6.71 -7.84 2.36
CA ASN A 165 -6.71 -9.21 1.79
C ASN A 165 -5.73 -10.17 2.48
N GLY A 166 -5.31 -9.87 3.71
CA GLY A 166 -4.18 -10.50 4.38
C GLY A 166 -4.23 -12.02 4.54
N GLU A 167 -5.42 -12.60 4.73
CA GLU A 167 -5.59 -14.03 5.01
C GLU A 167 -5.02 -14.93 3.90
N ARG A 168 -5.13 -14.50 2.64
CA ARG A 168 -4.71 -15.29 1.47
C ARG A 168 -3.35 -14.87 0.93
N LEU A 169 -2.98 -13.60 1.09
CA LEU A 169 -1.92 -12.98 0.30
C LEU A 169 -0.61 -12.74 1.06
N GLU A 170 -0.55 -13.04 2.36
CA GLU A 170 0.63 -12.78 3.22
C GLU A 170 1.95 -13.32 2.62
N LYS A 171 1.94 -14.58 2.16
CA LYS A 171 3.14 -15.25 1.60
C LYS A 171 3.58 -14.58 0.30
N THR A 172 2.65 -14.29 -0.58
CA THR A 172 2.91 -13.63 -1.87
C THR A 172 3.40 -12.20 -1.68
N PHE A 173 2.83 -11.47 -0.70
CA PHE A 173 3.28 -10.13 -0.34
C PHE A 173 4.68 -10.12 0.29
N SER A 174 5.00 -11.11 1.12
CA SER A 174 6.33 -11.23 1.75
C SER A 174 7.45 -11.33 0.72
N ALA A 175 7.21 -11.98 -0.43
CA ALA A 175 8.17 -12.05 -1.52
C ALA A 175 8.39 -10.69 -2.22
N LEU A 176 7.39 -9.79 -2.19
CA LEU A 176 7.44 -8.46 -2.78
C LEU A 176 8.04 -7.40 -1.83
N LEU A 177 7.96 -7.61 -0.52
CA LEU A 177 8.43 -6.67 0.50
C LEU A 177 9.86 -6.12 0.26
N PRO A 178 10.88 -6.94 -0.08
CA PRO A 178 12.23 -6.44 -0.36
C PRO A 178 12.27 -5.42 -1.50
N ALA A 179 11.41 -5.57 -2.51
CA ALA A 179 11.37 -4.71 -3.69
C ALA A 179 10.82 -3.30 -3.39
N MET A 180 10.13 -3.14 -2.25
CA MET A 180 9.69 -1.83 -1.78
C MET A 180 10.75 -1.12 -0.94
N MET A 181 11.86 -1.78 -0.58
CA MET A 181 12.93 -1.20 0.24
C MET A 181 13.96 -0.50 -0.63
N SER A 182 13.82 0.81 -0.79
CA SER A 182 14.81 1.68 -1.46
C SER A 182 15.28 2.80 -0.53
N THR A 183 16.34 3.53 -0.92
CA THR A 183 16.87 4.66 -0.15
C THR A 183 15.79 5.68 0.26
N GLY A 184 14.81 5.95 -0.60
CA GLY A 184 13.73 6.92 -0.34
C GLY A 184 12.50 6.37 0.37
N SER A 185 12.40 5.05 0.55
CA SER A 185 11.23 4.38 1.12
C SER A 185 11.56 3.57 2.37
N PHE A 186 12.83 3.25 2.62
CA PHE A 186 13.28 2.45 3.75
C PHE A 186 12.82 3.04 5.09
N LEU A 187 13.06 4.33 5.33
CA LEU A 187 12.68 4.98 6.60
C LEU A 187 11.15 5.14 6.75
N PRO A 188 10.39 5.59 5.71
CA PRO A 188 8.91 5.66 5.79
C PRO A 188 8.18 4.31 5.82
N LEU A 189 8.79 3.24 5.28
CA LEU A 189 8.20 1.91 5.27
C LEU A 189 8.13 1.32 6.68
N PHE A 190 9.17 1.53 7.50
CA PHE A 190 9.21 1.02 8.87
C PHE A 190 7.96 1.37 9.71
N PRO A 191 7.61 2.65 9.94
CA PRO A 191 6.42 2.98 10.73
C PRO A 191 5.15 2.46 10.05
N SER A 192 5.07 2.45 8.73
CA SER A 192 3.91 1.92 8.00
C SER A 192 3.70 0.41 8.20
N LEU A 193 4.77 -0.37 8.40
CA LEU A 193 4.67 -1.78 8.78
C LEU A 193 4.21 -1.96 10.23
N VAL A 194 4.69 -1.12 11.16
CA VAL A 194 4.21 -1.11 12.55
C VAL A 194 2.73 -0.71 12.61
N ASP A 195 2.33 0.23 11.76
CA ASP A 195 0.98 0.81 11.69
C ASP A 195 -0.03 -0.05 10.91
N LEU A 196 0.34 -1.22 10.41
CA LEU A 196 -0.56 -2.06 9.60
C LEU A 196 -1.90 -2.39 10.31
N PRO A 197 -1.96 -2.71 11.62
CA PRO A 197 -3.23 -2.87 12.32
C PRO A 197 -4.05 -1.58 12.39
N ILE A 198 -3.39 -0.43 12.49
CA ILE A 198 -4.04 0.88 12.52
C ILE A 198 -4.59 1.22 11.13
N LEU A 199 -3.91 0.80 10.06
CA LEU A 199 -4.40 0.95 8.69
C LEU A 199 -5.67 0.13 8.48
N VAL A 200 -5.78 -1.07 9.05
CA VAL A 200 -7.03 -1.83 9.02
C VAL A 200 -8.15 -1.07 9.71
N VAL A 201 -7.92 -0.53 10.91
CA VAL A 201 -8.92 0.27 11.63
C VAL A 201 -9.36 1.50 10.82
N ALA A 202 -8.40 2.17 10.17
CA ALA A 202 -8.68 3.30 9.29
C ALA A 202 -9.59 2.90 8.12
N LEU A 203 -9.24 1.82 7.42
CA LEU A 203 -9.99 1.34 6.26
C LEU A 203 -11.39 0.83 6.65
N GLU A 204 -11.52 0.12 7.76
CA GLU A 204 -12.84 -0.32 8.26
C GLU A 204 -13.73 0.85 8.66
N LYS A 205 -13.14 1.93 9.17
CA LYS A 205 -13.87 3.16 9.45
C LYS A 205 -14.35 3.84 8.17
N VAL A 206 -13.52 3.89 7.12
CA VAL A 206 -13.94 4.38 5.80
C VAL A 206 -15.05 3.51 5.23
N GLU A 207 -14.94 2.18 5.32
CA GLU A 207 -15.98 1.25 4.85
C GLU A 207 -17.32 1.49 5.56
N LYS A 208 -17.29 1.66 6.89
CA LYS A 208 -18.50 1.93 7.69
C LYS A 208 -19.17 3.25 7.33
N ASN A 209 -18.39 4.29 7.05
CA ASN A 209 -18.92 5.63 6.82
C ASN A 209 -19.30 5.88 5.35
N SER A 210 -18.66 5.20 4.41
CA SER A 210 -18.77 5.50 2.96
C SER A 210 -19.23 4.31 2.12
N GLY A 211 -19.47 3.15 2.74
CA GLY A 211 -19.85 1.92 2.06
C GLY A 211 -18.66 1.16 1.50
N THR A 212 -18.91 0.26 0.55
CA THR A 212 -17.89 -0.64 0.00
C THR A 212 -16.64 0.10 -0.49
N LEU A 213 -15.46 -0.42 -0.13
CA LEU A 213 -14.16 0.06 -0.62
C LEU A 213 -13.86 -0.41 -2.05
N ILE A 214 -14.67 -1.31 -2.62
CA ILE A 214 -14.49 -1.80 -3.98
C ILE A 214 -15.03 -0.77 -4.96
N GLY A 215 -14.18 -0.28 -5.85
CA GLY A 215 -14.54 0.65 -6.93
C GLY A 215 -14.62 2.12 -6.49
N SER A 216 -14.57 2.41 -5.19
CA SER A 216 -14.53 3.77 -4.66
C SER A 216 -13.08 4.24 -4.50
N SER A 217 -12.75 5.44 -4.99
CA SER A 217 -11.46 6.04 -4.67
C SER A 217 -11.56 6.71 -3.30
N ILE A 218 -10.72 6.31 -2.35
CA ILE A 218 -10.70 6.95 -1.02
C ILE A 218 -10.46 8.46 -1.14
N ALA A 219 -9.64 8.89 -2.10
CA ALA A 219 -9.44 10.32 -2.40
C ALA A 219 -10.72 11.03 -2.87
N SER A 220 -11.63 10.32 -3.55
CA SER A 220 -12.93 10.87 -3.96
C SER A 220 -13.94 10.95 -2.81
N ILE A 221 -13.93 9.96 -1.91
CA ILE A 221 -14.74 9.94 -0.68
C ILE A 221 -14.37 11.13 0.23
N GLN A 222 -13.09 11.44 0.32
CA GLN A 222 -12.60 12.59 1.11
C GLN A 222 -13.05 13.94 0.53
N LYS A 223 -13.35 14.02 -0.78
CA LYS A 223 -13.78 15.27 -1.43
C LYS A 223 -15.30 15.52 -1.29
N SER A 224 -16.09 14.47 -1.04
CA SER A 224 -17.56 14.55 -0.96
C SER A 224 -18.11 14.98 0.40
N THR A 225 -17.26 15.32 1.39
CA THR A 225 -17.70 15.89 2.68
C THR A 225 -18.03 17.39 2.57
N ALA A 226 -17.46 18.11 1.59
CA ALA A 226 -17.77 19.53 1.37
C ALA A 226 -19.22 19.84 0.89
N PRO A 227 -19.83 19.01 0.01
CA PRO A 227 -21.25 19.13 -0.36
C PRO A 227 -22.24 18.94 0.79
N GLU A 228 -21.97 18.03 1.73
CA GLU A 228 -22.86 17.79 2.88
C GLU A 228 -22.90 18.99 3.83
N MET A 229 -21.75 19.63 4.05
CA MET A 229 -21.66 20.86 4.83
C MET A 229 -22.38 22.04 4.14
N LEU A 230 -22.36 22.09 2.81
CA LEU A 230 -23.14 23.06 2.03
C LEU A 230 -24.65 22.78 2.08
N LEU A 231 -25.06 21.51 2.00
CA LEU A 231 -26.46 21.09 2.15
C LEU A 231 -27.00 21.41 3.56
N ALA A 232 -26.21 21.16 4.60
CA ALA A 232 -26.57 21.51 5.97
C ALA A 232 -26.72 23.03 6.17
N LEU A 233 -25.81 23.83 5.61
CA LEU A 233 -25.90 25.30 5.64
C LEU A 233 -27.09 25.84 4.82
N MET A 234 -27.46 25.16 3.73
CA MET A 234 -28.63 25.50 2.93
C MET A 234 -29.94 25.15 3.65
N ASP A 235 -29.99 24.00 4.34
CA ASP A 235 -31.13 23.62 5.17
C ASP A 235 -31.29 24.53 6.39
N GLU A 236 -30.20 24.98 7.01
CA GLU A 236 -30.23 25.98 8.10
C GLU A 236 -30.77 27.33 7.60
N ALA A 237 -30.30 27.79 6.43
CA ALA A 237 -30.78 29.02 5.80
C ALA A 237 -32.24 28.94 5.31
N TYR A 238 -32.74 27.73 5.00
CA TYR A 238 -34.09 27.53 4.47
C TYR A 238 -35.14 27.20 5.53
N THR A 239 -34.76 26.47 6.59
CA THR A 239 -35.67 26.06 7.67
C THR A 239 -35.62 27.00 8.89
N GLY A 240 -34.62 27.88 8.96
CA GLY A 240 -34.52 28.91 10.01
C GLY A 240 -34.38 28.35 11.44
N SER A 241 -34.08 27.06 11.59
CA SER A 241 -33.87 26.46 12.91
C SER A 241 -32.46 26.77 13.39
N THR A 242 -32.33 27.85 14.15
CA THR A 242 -31.15 28.07 14.99
C THR A 242 -31.07 26.93 16.00
N ILE A 243 -29.91 26.30 16.15
CA ILE A 243 -29.65 25.36 17.24
C ILE A 243 -29.82 26.13 18.56
N GLU A 244 -31.01 26.07 19.14
CA GLU A 244 -31.24 26.53 20.51
C GLU A 244 -30.64 25.51 21.48
N ASP A 245 -29.73 25.99 22.31
CA ASP A 245 -29.19 25.34 23.49
C ASP A 245 -30.32 24.91 24.44
N ARG A 246 -30.74 23.64 24.36
CA ARG A 246 -31.75 23.06 25.26
C ARG A 246 -31.19 21.84 25.97
N GLY A 247 -30.65 22.07 27.17
CA GLY A 247 -30.52 21.03 28.18
C GLY A 247 -31.90 20.40 28.50
N GLY A 248 -31.97 19.07 28.42
CA GLY A 248 -33.16 18.30 28.73
C GLY A 248 -33.10 16.87 28.19
N ASP A 249 -32.39 16.01 28.92
CA ASP A 249 -32.53 14.55 29.04
C ASP A 249 -33.29 13.79 27.92
N SER A 250 -32.53 13.26 26.97
CA SER A 250 -32.87 12.01 26.28
C SER A 250 -31.57 11.31 25.90
N GLY A 251 -31.25 10.23 26.61
CA GLY A 251 -30.04 9.46 26.42
C GLY A 251 -29.99 8.76 25.07
N SER A 252 -29.06 9.17 24.22
CA SER A 252 -28.39 8.31 23.25
C SER A 252 -26.93 8.77 23.16
N ASP A 253 -26.08 8.10 23.92
CA ASP A 253 -24.63 8.31 23.99
C ASP A 253 -23.93 7.89 22.68
N ASP A 254 -24.08 8.67 21.61
CA ASP A 254 -23.28 8.53 20.39
C ASP A 254 -22.51 9.82 20.10
N ASN A 255 -21.80 10.33 21.12
CA ASN A 255 -20.92 11.50 20.99
C ASN A 255 -19.47 11.15 20.58
N ASN A 256 -19.28 10.03 19.87
CA ASN A 256 -17.98 9.61 19.31
C ASN A 256 -17.99 9.66 17.77
N THR A 257 -18.53 10.73 17.19
CA THR A 257 -18.39 11.02 15.76
C THR A 257 -16.95 11.49 15.47
N ILE A 258 -16.04 10.54 15.37
CA ILE A 258 -14.67 10.79 14.94
C ILE A 258 -14.73 11.24 13.47
N ASP A 259 -14.33 12.47 13.20
CA ASP A 259 -14.25 13.03 11.86
C ASP A 259 -13.28 12.21 10.97
N ILE A 260 -13.68 11.89 9.74
CA ILE A 260 -12.81 11.26 8.72
C ILE A 260 -11.64 12.23 8.37
N SER A 261 -11.78 13.50 8.75
CA SER A 261 -10.81 14.57 8.59
C SER A 261 -9.60 14.53 9.53
N ASP A 262 -9.49 13.54 10.44
CA ASP A 262 -8.31 13.45 11.30
C ASP A 262 -7.05 13.29 10.43
N PRO A 263 -6.10 14.23 10.49
CA PRO A 263 -4.96 14.29 9.59
C PRO A 263 -4.07 13.04 9.66
N VAL A 264 -4.05 12.33 10.80
CA VAL A 264 -3.26 11.11 10.96
C VAL A 264 -3.87 9.95 10.17
N PHE A 265 -5.20 9.82 10.16
CA PHE A 265 -5.88 8.82 9.35
C PHE A 265 -5.76 9.13 7.85
N LEU A 266 -5.86 10.42 7.48
CA LEU A 266 -5.66 10.83 6.08
C LEU A 266 -4.26 10.50 5.57
N GLU A 267 -3.23 10.68 6.41
CA GLU A 267 -1.86 10.33 6.04
C GLU A 267 -1.69 8.82 5.81
N LEU A 268 -2.30 7.99 6.67
CA LEU A 268 -2.26 6.54 6.55
C LEU A 268 -3.01 6.03 5.30
N LEU A 269 -4.00 6.79 4.86
CA LEU A 269 -4.82 6.51 3.68
C LEU A 269 -4.23 7.10 2.39
N LYS A 270 -2.98 7.55 2.37
CA LYS A 270 -2.31 7.89 1.11
C LYS A 270 -1.98 6.64 0.28
N ASP A 271 -1.97 6.79 -1.04
CA ASP A 271 -1.58 5.72 -1.97
C ASP A 271 -0.08 5.77 -2.31
N GLU A 272 0.54 6.93 -2.15
CA GLU A 272 1.91 7.21 -2.53
C GLU A 272 2.76 7.61 -1.33
N ASN A 273 4.02 7.20 -1.39
CA ASN A 273 5.06 7.56 -0.45
C ASN A 273 5.60 8.95 -0.81
N ASP A 274 5.18 9.96 -0.05
CA ASP A 274 5.70 11.32 -0.15
C ASP A 274 7.03 11.52 0.62
N GLY A 275 7.60 10.45 1.17
CA GLY A 275 8.83 10.47 1.97
C GLY A 275 8.57 10.40 3.47
N ILE A 276 9.45 10.99 4.27
CA ILE A 276 9.36 10.98 5.74
C ILE A 276 8.34 12.04 6.16
N ALA A 277 7.13 11.60 6.52
CA ALA A 277 6.13 12.45 7.16
C ALA A 277 6.24 12.36 8.69
N GLU A 278 6.10 13.50 9.37
CA GLU A 278 6.09 13.58 10.82
C GLU A 278 4.70 13.18 11.36
N ARG A 279 4.55 11.89 11.67
CA ARG A 279 3.29 11.35 12.20
C ARG A 279 3.14 11.69 13.68
N HIS A 280 2.19 12.56 13.99
CA HIS A 280 1.85 12.94 15.36
C HIS A 280 0.91 11.90 16.00
N TRP A 281 1.45 10.73 16.34
CA TRP A 281 0.72 9.64 17.01
C TRP A 281 0.21 9.97 18.43
N THR A 282 0.53 11.15 18.94
CA THR A 282 0.27 11.59 20.32
C THR A 282 -1.08 12.30 20.51
N SER A 283 -1.97 12.31 19.50
CA SER A 283 -3.31 12.89 19.66
C SER A 283 -4.14 12.06 20.66
N PRO A 284 -4.74 12.67 21.69
CA PRO A 284 -5.65 11.98 22.60
C PRO A 284 -6.81 11.27 21.89
N ALA A 285 -7.32 11.86 20.80
CA ALA A 285 -8.42 11.27 20.00
C ALA A 285 -8.01 9.98 19.27
N MET A 286 -6.75 9.92 18.81
CA MET A 286 -6.20 8.70 18.21
C MET A 286 -6.06 7.61 19.29
N ALA A 287 -5.51 7.97 20.46
CA ALA A 287 -5.32 7.02 21.55
C ALA A 287 -6.65 6.41 22.02
N THR A 288 -7.71 7.19 22.16
CA THR A 288 -9.05 6.69 22.52
C THR A 288 -9.63 5.79 21.44
N THR A 289 -9.50 6.17 20.17
CA THR A 289 -9.97 5.35 19.02
C THR A 289 -9.29 4.00 18.97
N LEU A 290 -7.96 3.96 19.09
CA LEU A 290 -7.20 2.72 19.08
C LEU A 290 -7.48 1.87 20.32
N GLN A 291 -7.68 2.50 21.48
CA GLN A 291 -8.05 1.80 22.70
C GLN A 291 -9.43 1.15 22.59
N ALA A 292 -10.40 1.83 21.98
CA ALA A 292 -11.74 1.28 21.70
C ALA A 292 -11.69 0.14 20.68
N ALA A 293 -10.88 0.28 19.62
CA ALA A 293 -10.65 -0.79 18.64
C ALA A 293 -9.96 -2.02 19.26
N ALA A 294 -9.11 -1.82 20.28
CA ALA A 294 -8.44 -2.92 20.96
C ALA A 294 -9.34 -3.68 21.95
N THR A 295 -10.34 -3.02 22.55
CA THR A 295 -11.25 -3.62 23.53
C THR A 295 -12.51 -4.22 22.91
N SER A 296 -12.91 -3.77 21.72
CA SER A 296 -14.04 -4.32 20.98
C SER A 296 -13.71 -5.67 20.30
N PRO A 297 -14.72 -6.47 19.91
CA PRO A 297 -14.51 -7.67 19.13
C PRO A 297 -13.74 -7.37 17.84
N LYS A 298 -12.55 -7.93 17.71
CA LYS A 298 -11.67 -7.68 16.56
C LYS A 298 -12.21 -8.39 15.32
N SER A 299 -12.23 -7.68 14.20
CA SER A 299 -12.46 -8.27 12.89
C SER A 299 -11.37 -9.29 12.54
N ASP A 300 -11.65 -10.20 11.61
CA ASP A 300 -10.65 -11.16 11.17
C ASP A 300 -9.49 -10.49 10.44
N ARG A 301 -9.75 -9.38 9.72
CA ARG A 301 -8.72 -8.53 9.11
C ARG A 301 -7.78 -7.94 10.16
N LEU A 302 -8.32 -7.41 11.26
CA LEU A 302 -7.51 -6.84 12.34
C LEU A 302 -6.68 -7.92 13.04
N LYS A 303 -7.28 -9.09 13.33
CA LYS A 303 -6.54 -10.23 13.90
C LYS A 303 -5.37 -10.64 13.00
N GLN A 304 -5.62 -10.70 11.69
CA GLN A 304 -4.59 -11.06 10.72
C GLN A 304 -3.49 -9.99 10.64
N ALA A 305 -3.83 -8.71 10.60
CA ALA A 305 -2.84 -7.63 10.60
C ALA A 305 -1.96 -7.62 11.87
N LEU A 306 -2.53 -7.92 13.04
CA LEU A 306 -1.77 -8.07 14.29
C LEU A 306 -0.74 -9.21 14.22
N GLN A 307 -1.01 -10.27 13.44
CA GLN A 307 -0.05 -11.37 13.23
C GLN A 307 0.95 -11.08 12.12
N MET A 308 0.52 -10.45 11.03
CA MET A 308 1.36 -10.16 9.86
C MET A 308 2.42 -9.09 10.17
N ALA A 309 2.05 -8.02 10.88
CA ALA A 309 2.94 -6.88 11.10
C ALA A 309 4.28 -7.26 11.77
N PRO A 310 4.33 -8.04 12.87
CA PRO A 310 5.60 -8.50 13.43
C PRO A 310 6.43 -9.38 12.47
N ARG A 311 5.78 -10.16 11.59
CA ARG A 311 6.46 -11.00 10.59
C ARG A 311 7.05 -10.16 9.45
N PHE A 312 6.33 -9.14 8.99
CA PHE A 312 6.87 -8.20 8.00
C PHE A 312 8.01 -7.37 8.60
N LEU A 313 7.90 -6.95 9.87
CA LEU A 313 9.00 -6.27 10.56
C LEU A 313 10.24 -7.16 10.70
N ALA A 314 10.05 -8.45 10.99
CA ALA A 314 11.13 -9.42 11.03
C ALA A 314 11.89 -9.46 9.69
N LEU A 315 11.14 -9.63 8.60
CA LEU A 315 11.70 -9.69 7.25
C LEU A 315 12.37 -8.37 6.86
N PHE A 316 11.73 -7.23 7.15
CA PHE A 316 12.28 -5.91 6.91
C PHE A 316 13.62 -5.71 7.64
N PHE A 317 13.72 -6.07 8.92
CA PHE A 317 14.96 -5.94 9.69
C PHE A 317 16.03 -6.92 9.23
N GLU A 318 15.67 -8.15 8.87
CA GLU A 318 16.61 -9.14 8.32
C GLU A 318 17.27 -8.60 7.03
N ILE A 319 16.47 -8.09 6.11
CA ILE A 319 16.95 -7.48 4.86
C ILE A 319 17.76 -6.23 5.16
N ALA A 320 17.31 -5.38 6.08
CA ALA A 320 18.03 -4.16 6.46
C ALA A 320 19.44 -4.47 6.99
N LEU A 321 19.53 -5.46 7.88
CA LEU A 321 20.80 -5.91 8.46
C LEU A 321 21.71 -6.63 7.45
N ARG A 322 21.20 -7.04 6.30
CA ARG A 322 22.00 -7.65 5.22
C ARG A 322 22.45 -6.63 4.18
N ASP A 323 21.52 -5.81 3.69
CA ASP A 323 21.66 -5.10 2.42
C ASP A 323 21.77 -3.56 2.59
N VAL A 324 21.37 -3.01 3.75
CA VAL A 324 21.30 -1.55 3.97
C VAL A 324 22.60 -1.01 4.59
N SER A 325 22.95 0.24 4.23
CA SER A 325 24.14 0.93 4.72
C SER A 325 24.04 1.29 6.21
N ASN A 326 25.18 1.35 6.89
CA ASN A 326 25.22 1.70 8.31
C ASN A 326 24.62 3.08 8.61
N SER A 327 24.75 4.05 7.69
CA SER A 327 24.17 5.39 7.85
C SER A 327 22.64 5.36 7.88
N LEU A 328 22.01 4.61 6.98
CA LEU A 328 20.55 4.44 6.97
C LEU A 328 20.06 3.62 8.16
N LEU A 329 20.80 2.58 8.55
CA LEU A 329 20.50 1.82 9.78
C LEU A 329 20.53 2.73 11.01
N CYS A 330 21.54 3.60 11.14
CA CYS A 330 21.59 4.59 12.21
C CYS A 330 20.44 5.59 12.17
N ALA A 331 20.05 6.06 10.98
CA ALA A 331 18.92 6.96 10.81
C ALA A 331 17.58 6.31 11.22
N LEU A 332 17.47 4.98 11.12
CA LEU A 332 16.28 4.23 11.50
C LEU A 332 16.13 4.07 13.03
N ILE A 333 17.24 4.05 13.79
CA ILE A 333 17.20 3.81 15.25
C ILE A 333 16.32 4.82 16.01
N PRO A 334 16.39 6.14 15.78
CA PRO A 334 15.48 7.09 16.42
C PRO A 334 14.00 6.81 16.13
N LEU A 335 13.67 6.38 14.91
CA LEU A 335 12.30 6.00 14.55
C LEU A 335 11.87 4.75 15.33
N VAL A 336 12.74 3.75 15.42
CA VAL A 336 12.51 2.53 16.21
C VAL A 336 12.26 2.86 17.69
N MET A 337 13.09 3.71 18.28
CA MET A 337 12.91 4.19 19.66
C MET A 337 11.60 4.95 19.85
N SER A 338 11.20 5.78 18.88
CA SER A 338 9.95 6.54 18.92
C SER A 338 8.72 5.63 18.88
N ARG A 339 8.82 4.53 18.13
CA ARG A 339 7.73 3.57 17.94
C ARG A 339 7.65 2.49 19.03
N TYR A 340 8.52 2.52 20.04
CA TYR A 340 8.58 1.49 21.08
C TYR A 340 7.34 1.45 21.98
N ASP A 341 6.74 2.61 22.25
CA ASP A 341 5.54 2.77 23.07
C ASP A 341 4.36 3.37 22.29
N THR A 342 4.57 3.78 21.04
CA THR A 342 3.53 4.27 20.13
C THR A 342 3.20 3.19 19.10
N MET A 343 2.21 2.36 19.37
CA MET A 343 1.73 1.31 18.46
C MET A 343 0.30 0.89 18.82
N PHE A 344 -0.31 0.01 18.02
CA PHE A 344 -1.64 -0.50 18.33
C PHE A 344 -1.66 -1.20 19.70
N PRO A 345 -2.62 -0.88 20.61
CA PRO A 345 -2.60 -1.32 22.00
C PRO A 345 -3.13 -2.75 22.20
N ASP A 346 -2.51 -3.72 21.54
CA ASP A 346 -2.74 -5.16 21.76
C ASP A 346 -1.55 -5.81 22.46
N LYS A 347 -1.79 -6.52 23.56
CA LYS A 347 -0.71 -7.03 24.43
C LYS A 347 0.26 -7.98 23.72
N VAL A 348 -0.25 -8.90 22.88
CA VAL A 348 0.58 -9.90 22.20
C VAL A 348 1.36 -9.25 21.08
N PHE A 349 0.68 -8.45 20.27
CA PHE A 349 1.28 -7.67 19.20
C PHE A 349 2.38 -6.72 19.74
N SER A 350 2.08 -5.94 20.77
CA SER A 350 3.05 -4.98 21.31
C SER A 350 4.28 -5.66 21.92
N PHE A 351 4.12 -6.86 22.47
CA PHE A 351 5.24 -7.66 22.96
C PHE A 351 6.13 -8.14 21.79
N GLU A 352 5.52 -8.75 20.76
CA GLU A 352 6.25 -9.24 19.58
C GLU A 352 6.96 -8.11 18.83
N VAL A 353 6.30 -6.96 18.63
CA VAL A 353 6.93 -5.79 18.00
C VAL A 353 8.10 -5.30 18.84
N ARG A 354 7.92 -5.02 20.14
CA ARG A 354 9.00 -4.54 21.01
C ARG A 354 10.21 -5.47 21.02
N LYS A 355 9.98 -6.79 21.03
CA LYS A 355 11.05 -7.78 20.90
C LYS A 355 11.85 -7.59 19.61
N ARG A 356 11.18 -7.48 18.45
CA ARG A 356 11.87 -7.22 17.16
C ARG A 356 12.60 -5.89 17.12
N LEU A 357 12.03 -4.84 17.71
CA LEU A 357 12.67 -3.53 17.81
C LEU A 357 13.96 -3.61 18.64
N SER A 358 13.91 -4.27 19.80
CA SER A 358 15.06 -4.46 20.70
C SER A 358 16.17 -5.29 20.06
N ASP A 359 15.81 -6.42 19.43
CA ASP A 359 16.74 -7.29 18.73
C ASP A 359 17.44 -6.53 17.58
N PHE A 360 16.68 -5.73 16.82
CA PHE A 360 17.22 -4.92 15.74
C PHE A 360 18.18 -3.83 16.25
N MET A 361 17.80 -3.07 17.28
CA MET A 361 18.67 -2.02 17.85
C MET A 361 19.99 -2.61 18.36
N LEU A 362 19.93 -3.76 19.05
CA LEU A 362 21.12 -4.48 19.48
C LEU A 362 22.01 -4.85 18.29
N ALA A 363 21.44 -5.49 17.27
CA ALA A 363 22.17 -5.94 16.09
C ALA A 363 22.85 -4.77 15.35
N VAL A 364 22.17 -3.62 15.22
CA VAL A 364 22.75 -2.42 14.61
C VAL A 364 23.92 -1.89 15.45
N PHE A 365 23.77 -1.80 16.77
CA PHE A 365 24.84 -1.32 17.65
C PHE A 365 26.06 -2.26 17.68
N GLN A 366 25.84 -3.57 17.62
CA GLN A 366 26.94 -4.55 17.49
C GLN A 366 27.63 -4.48 16.13
N ARG A 367 26.86 -4.32 15.04
CA ARG A 367 27.39 -4.20 13.69
C ARG A 367 28.13 -2.88 13.46
N SER A 368 27.68 -1.80 14.10
CA SER A 368 28.23 -0.45 13.91
C SER A 368 28.28 0.32 15.24
N PRO A 369 29.29 0.09 16.10
CA PRO A 369 29.40 0.76 17.40
C PRO A 369 29.46 2.29 17.31
N ASP A 370 30.03 2.84 16.23
CA ASP A 370 30.09 4.29 15.96
C ASP A 370 28.69 4.94 15.92
N CYS A 371 27.66 4.15 15.59
CA CYS A 371 26.27 4.58 15.60
C CYS A 371 25.84 5.12 16.97
N ILE A 372 26.35 4.53 18.05
CA ILE A 372 26.03 4.93 19.43
C ILE A 372 26.51 6.36 19.69
N ALA A 373 27.70 6.72 19.19
CA ALA A 373 28.24 8.06 19.32
C ALA A 373 27.38 9.09 18.55
N LEU A 374 26.96 8.74 17.33
CA LEU A 374 26.07 9.59 16.52
C LEU A 374 24.69 9.79 17.16
N LEU A 375 24.20 8.78 17.86
CA LEU A 375 22.87 8.75 18.47
C LEU A 375 22.86 9.15 19.95
N LYS A 376 23.95 9.71 20.48
CA LYS A 376 24.08 10.10 21.89
C LYS A 376 22.89 10.93 22.39
N LYS A 377 22.49 11.97 21.65
CA LYS A 377 21.37 12.84 22.05
C LYS A 377 20.02 12.09 22.04
N PRO A 378 19.61 11.40 20.96
CA PRO A 378 18.42 10.55 20.97
C PRO A 378 18.38 9.52 22.12
N ILE A 379 19.51 8.86 22.38
CA ILE A 379 19.63 7.85 23.45
C ILE A 379 19.42 8.50 24.82
N ILE A 380 20.14 9.58 25.13
CA ILE A 380 20.04 10.27 26.44
C ILE A 380 18.61 10.77 26.67
N ASN A 381 17.96 11.32 25.64
CA ASN A 381 16.57 11.77 25.75
C ASN A 381 15.65 10.61 26.16
N ARG A 382 15.79 9.44 25.51
CA ARG A 382 14.97 8.26 25.84
C ARG A 382 15.26 7.70 27.23
N LEU A 383 16.53 7.72 27.67
CA LEU A 383 16.88 7.33 29.05
C LEU A 383 16.27 8.29 30.09
N GLY A 384 16.21 9.59 29.79
CA GLY A 384 15.56 10.58 30.67
C GLY A 384 14.05 10.38 30.82
N GLU A 385 13.40 9.73 29.84
CA GLU A 385 11.97 9.45 29.84
C GLU A 385 11.60 8.10 30.49
N ALA A 386 12.57 7.35 31.03
CA ALA A 386 12.38 5.97 31.49
C ALA A 386 11.24 5.80 32.51
N TYR A 387 11.03 6.79 33.39
CA TYR A 387 10.02 6.72 34.45
C TYR A 387 8.60 7.11 34.00
N ASN A 388 8.43 7.51 32.74
CA ASN A 388 7.14 7.98 32.23
C ASN A 388 6.15 6.83 31.97
N SER A 389 6.64 5.64 31.60
CA SER A 389 5.80 4.45 31.39
C SER A 389 6.60 3.15 31.50
N PRO A 390 5.97 1.99 31.77
CA PRO A 390 6.65 0.70 31.80
C PRO A 390 7.37 0.37 30.49
N ALA A 391 6.78 0.72 29.34
CA ALA A 391 7.39 0.48 28.03
C ALA A 391 8.65 1.34 27.82
N LYS A 392 8.64 2.60 28.29
CA LYS A 392 9.82 3.47 28.23
C LYS A 392 10.93 3.01 29.16
N MET A 393 10.58 2.48 30.34
CA MET A 393 11.53 1.86 31.25
C MET A 393 12.20 0.64 30.61
N GLU A 394 11.41 -0.23 29.97
CA GLU A 394 11.90 -1.41 29.25
C GLU A 394 12.86 -1.01 28.12
N LEU A 395 12.50 -0.02 27.29
CA LEU A 395 13.39 0.53 26.27
C LEU A 395 14.71 1.04 26.88
N ALA A 396 14.64 1.81 27.97
CA ALA A 396 15.83 2.35 28.62
C ALA A 396 16.77 1.23 29.11
N LEU A 397 16.23 0.16 29.70
CA LEU A 397 17.00 -1.01 30.11
C LEU A 397 17.66 -1.70 28.91
N HIS A 398 16.93 -1.89 27.82
CA HIS A 398 17.47 -2.46 26.59
C HIS A 398 18.58 -1.61 25.98
N LEU A 399 18.43 -0.28 25.97
CA LEU A 399 19.47 0.63 25.49
C LEU A 399 20.73 0.55 26.36
N CYS A 400 20.57 0.61 27.69
CA CYS A 400 21.70 0.44 28.62
C CYS A 400 22.43 -0.88 28.39
N TRP A 401 21.70 -1.97 28.24
CA TRP A 401 22.28 -3.29 27.98
C TRP A 401 22.97 -3.36 26.62
N ALA A 402 22.32 -2.90 25.54
CA ALA A 402 22.87 -2.94 24.20
C ALA A 402 24.15 -2.08 24.10
N ILE A 403 24.19 -0.93 24.76
CA ILE A 403 25.37 -0.07 24.85
C ILE A 403 26.46 -0.73 25.69
N GLY A 404 26.12 -1.26 26.87
CA GLY A 404 27.08 -1.92 27.78
C GLY A 404 27.68 -3.21 27.21
N SER A 405 26.95 -3.92 26.35
CA SER A 405 27.44 -5.12 25.65
C SER A 405 28.53 -4.82 24.61
N ASN A 406 28.67 -3.56 24.19
CA ASN A 406 29.69 -3.11 23.26
C ASN A 406 30.93 -2.63 24.04
N SER A 407 31.96 -3.47 24.10
CA SER A 407 33.21 -3.24 24.84
C SER A 407 33.99 -1.98 24.42
N VAL A 408 33.73 -1.42 23.24
CA VAL A 408 34.33 -0.16 22.73
C VAL A 408 33.74 1.09 23.39
N VAL A 409 32.51 1.03 23.95
CA VAL A 409 31.77 2.20 24.47
C VAL A 409 32.02 2.47 25.95
N GLN A 410 32.71 1.57 26.68
CA GLN A 410 33.15 1.84 28.05
C GLN A 410 34.06 3.06 28.18
N ARG A 411 34.64 3.56 27.08
CA ARG A 411 35.43 4.81 27.03
C ARG A 411 34.64 6.07 26.67
N PHE A 412 33.36 5.97 26.31
CA PHE A 412 32.54 7.11 25.86
C PHE A 412 31.72 7.77 26.98
N PHE A 413 31.59 7.10 28.13
CA PHE A 413 30.91 7.61 29.34
C PHE A 413 31.87 8.04 30.46
N HIS A 414 33.18 7.97 30.21
CA HIS A 414 34.20 8.72 30.92
C HIS A 414 34.64 9.89 30.05
#